data_AF-A0A328TYQ8-F1
#
_entry.id   AF-A0A328TYQ8-F1
#
_cell.length_a   1.000
_cell.length_b   1.000
_cell.length_c   1.000
_cell.angle_alpha   90.00
_cell.angle_beta   90.00
_cell.angle_gamma   90.00
#
_symmetry.space_group_name_H-M   'P 1'
#
loop_
_entity.id
_entity.type
_entity.pdbx_description
1 polymer ?
#
loop_
_entity_poly.entity_id
_entity_poly.type
_entity_poly.pdbx_seq_one_letter_code
_entity_poly.pdbx_strand_id
1 'polypeptide(L)'
;MRGASMLKETGRTITVGGAGCDIEGFTSAAIQQAVGELLRSGGSGTIQLDEGAYRVTGQVRLYDGMTLAGKGPKTILRKSDGIKTRFTRDADTGELQAEVEDPSGFEPGMGMQLYDEPQKWGFNESTATITRIAGNTLFFDRHLERDYISEDGGTVTNACSIIEVLEARNVRIMDLVVDGNGDRNYPIGGCRAGGIYLYKAGSCRIRDVEVRGFHGDGISWQITEDIEVRNCTVTGCTGSGLHPGAGSVRSVVADCTLERNGLAGLFICWRVRHGEFSRNRMCGNGSCGISIGHKDSYNLFTDNVISENGNSGIQFRGEKQGNSSNGNRWLRNVIEDNGSFEEGGFGIYAIGAAADNVFIGNRIEDTGTGRQKTAVWLGEAVSGFTFE
;
A
#
# COMPACT_ATOMS: atom_id res chain seq x y z
N MET A 1 38.67 -17.72 -26.40
CA MET A 1 37.52 -18.65 -26.31
C MET A 1 37.09 -18.71 -24.86
N ARG A 2 35.87 -18.37 -24.42
CA ARG A 2 34.57 -18.23 -25.08
C ARG A 2 33.95 -16.89 -24.67
N GLY A 3 33.36 -16.17 -25.63
CA GLY A 3 32.48 -15.05 -25.34
C GLY A 3 31.16 -15.58 -24.79
N ALA A 4 30.75 -15.08 -23.62
CA ALA A 4 29.37 -15.19 -23.18
C ALA A 4 28.65 -13.96 -23.73
N SER A 5 27.88 -14.22 -24.79
CA SER A 5 26.92 -13.34 -25.41
C SER A 5 26.07 -12.62 -24.36
N MET A 6 26.07 -11.28 -24.40
CA MET A 6 24.96 -10.47 -23.91
C MET A 6 23.72 -10.83 -24.74
N LEU A 7 22.93 -11.80 -24.29
CA LEU A 7 21.54 -11.87 -24.71
C LEU A 7 20.78 -10.86 -23.85
N LYS A 8 20.46 -9.69 -24.42
CA LYS A 8 19.26 -8.97 -23.99
C LYS A 8 18.11 -9.97 -24.13
N GLU A 9 17.61 -10.51 -23.03
CA GLU A 9 16.27 -11.12 -23.06
C GLU A 9 15.31 -10.01 -23.46
N THR A 10 14.94 -9.97 -24.74
CA THR A 10 13.81 -9.18 -25.21
C THR A 10 12.57 -9.89 -24.67
N GLY A 11 12.18 -9.54 -23.45
CA GLY A 11 11.01 -10.11 -22.79
C GLY A 11 9.77 -9.97 -23.68
N ARG A 12 8.97 -11.03 -23.75
CA ARG A 12 7.70 -11.03 -24.50
C ARG A 12 6.83 -9.87 -24.02
N THR A 13 6.24 -9.14 -24.94
CA THR A 13 5.26 -8.09 -24.66
C THR A 13 3.90 -8.53 -25.15
N ILE A 14 2.87 -8.37 -24.32
CA ILE A 14 1.46 -8.56 -24.66
C ILE A 14 0.75 -7.23 -24.44
N THR A 15 0.08 -6.72 -25.47
CA THR A 15 -0.67 -5.47 -25.43
C THR A 15 -2.12 -5.72 -25.04
N VAL A 16 -2.69 -4.87 -24.17
CA VAL A 16 -4.07 -4.99 -23.70
C VAL A 16 -4.77 -3.64 -23.80
N GLY A 17 -5.95 -3.57 -24.40
CA GLY A 17 -6.69 -2.30 -24.50
C GLY A 17 -7.62 -2.21 -25.69
N GLY A 18 -7.44 -1.16 -26.50
CA GLY A 18 -8.29 -0.86 -27.65
C GLY A 18 -8.16 -1.84 -28.81
N ALA A 19 -8.80 -1.50 -29.93
CA ALA A 19 -8.76 -2.30 -31.14
C ALA A 19 -7.33 -2.49 -31.65
N GLY A 20 -6.95 -3.73 -31.97
CA GLY A 20 -5.60 -4.07 -32.46
C GLY A 20 -4.56 -4.36 -31.38
N CYS A 21 -4.92 -4.31 -30.09
CA CYS A 21 -4.14 -4.95 -29.03
C CYS A 21 -4.21 -6.48 -29.14
N ASP A 22 -3.21 -7.19 -28.60
CA ASP A 22 -3.19 -8.66 -28.55
C ASP A 22 -4.41 -9.20 -27.78
N ILE A 23 -4.83 -8.48 -26.73
CA ILE A 23 -6.05 -8.74 -25.97
C ILE A 23 -6.89 -7.46 -25.94
N GLU A 24 -8.02 -7.48 -26.63
CA GLU A 24 -8.96 -6.36 -26.63
C GLU A 24 -9.82 -6.36 -25.35
N GLY A 25 -9.94 -5.20 -24.71
CA GLY A 25 -10.79 -5.01 -23.54
C GLY A 25 -10.19 -4.07 -22.49
N PHE A 26 -11.05 -3.19 -21.96
CA PHE A 26 -10.71 -2.27 -20.87
C PHE A 26 -11.21 -2.82 -19.53
N THR A 27 -10.76 -4.02 -19.15
CA THR A 27 -11.15 -4.66 -17.88
C THR A 27 -9.96 -5.34 -17.21
N SER A 28 -10.01 -5.49 -15.88
CA SER A 28 -9.00 -6.29 -15.17
C SER A 28 -8.95 -7.75 -15.64
N ALA A 29 -10.08 -8.30 -16.09
CA ALA A 29 -10.13 -9.65 -16.68
C ALA A 29 -9.28 -9.77 -17.96
N ALA A 30 -9.33 -8.76 -18.85
CA ALA A 30 -8.47 -8.73 -20.04
C ALA A 30 -6.98 -8.67 -19.68
N ILE A 31 -6.64 -7.88 -18.65
CA ILE A 31 -5.27 -7.80 -18.13
C ILE A 31 -4.84 -9.13 -17.52
N GLN A 32 -5.71 -9.78 -16.74
CA GLN A 32 -5.42 -11.08 -16.14
C GLN A 32 -5.32 -12.20 -17.17
N GLN A 33 -5.98 -12.07 -18.32
CA GLN A 33 -5.77 -12.96 -19.47
C GLN A 33 -4.33 -12.82 -20.00
N ALA A 34 -3.81 -11.59 -20.14
CA ALA A 34 -2.41 -11.35 -20.55
C ALA A 34 -1.42 -11.97 -19.55
N VAL A 35 -1.68 -11.82 -18.25
CA VAL A 35 -0.91 -12.50 -17.19
C VAL A 35 -0.91 -14.01 -17.44
N GLY A 36 -2.08 -14.61 -17.65
CA GLY A 36 -2.23 -16.03 -17.92
C GLY A 36 -1.48 -16.51 -19.17
N GLU A 37 -1.41 -15.68 -20.21
CA GLU A 37 -0.63 -15.96 -21.41
C GLU A 37 0.87 -15.93 -21.16
N LEU A 38 1.38 -14.95 -20.40
CA LEU A 38 2.78 -14.89 -20.00
C LEU A 38 3.16 -16.11 -19.15
N LEU A 39 2.32 -16.48 -18.17
CA LEU A 39 2.52 -17.68 -17.35
C LEU A 39 2.64 -18.95 -18.20
N ARG A 40 1.79 -19.11 -19.21
CA ARG A 40 1.85 -20.24 -20.16
C ARG A 40 3.09 -20.23 -21.05
N SER A 41 3.77 -19.09 -21.18
CA SER A 41 4.89 -18.91 -22.12
C SER A 41 6.26 -18.61 -21.50
N GLY A 42 6.44 -18.89 -20.20
CA GLY A 42 7.73 -18.74 -19.53
C GLY A 42 7.73 -17.86 -18.28
N GLY A 43 6.57 -17.35 -17.85
CA GLY A 43 6.38 -16.74 -16.53
C GLY A 43 6.75 -15.26 -16.42
N SER A 44 7.62 -14.73 -17.29
CA SER A 44 8.04 -13.32 -17.29
C SER A 44 7.68 -12.61 -18.59
N GLY A 45 7.66 -11.28 -18.56
CA GLY A 45 7.33 -10.46 -19.73
C GLY A 45 6.69 -9.12 -19.35
N THR A 46 6.24 -8.39 -20.37
CA THR A 46 5.59 -7.09 -20.21
C THR A 46 4.14 -7.17 -20.65
N ILE A 47 3.25 -6.68 -19.81
CA ILE A 47 1.85 -6.40 -20.10
C ILE A 47 1.78 -4.90 -20.35
N GLN A 48 1.64 -4.52 -21.61
CA GLN A 48 1.57 -3.13 -22.04
C GLN A 48 0.10 -2.73 -22.19
N LEU A 49 -0.37 -1.88 -21.29
CA LEU A 49 -1.70 -1.29 -21.37
C LEU A 49 -1.70 -0.12 -22.36
N ASP A 50 -2.78 0.00 -23.09
CA ASP A 50 -3.09 1.14 -23.95
C ASP A 50 -3.67 2.32 -23.13
N GLU A 51 -3.88 3.47 -23.80
CA GLU A 51 -4.63 4.59 -23.24
C GLU A 51 -6.09 4.19 -23.02
N GLY A 52 -6.65 4.47 -21.84
CA GLY A 52 -8.05 4.17 -21.52
C GLY A 52 -8.31 3.92 -20.04
N ALA A 53 -9.59 3.79 -19.70
CA ALA A 53 -10.06 3.50 -18.35
C ALA A 53 -10.51 2.04 -18.24
N TYR A 54 -9.72 1.24 -17.54
CA TYR A 54 -9.94 -0.18 -17.31
C TYR A 54 -10.80 -0.39 -16.06
N ARG A 55 -11.96 -1.03 -16.21
CA ARG A 55 -12.81 -1.40 -15.07
C ARG A 55 -12.21 -2.58 -14.31
N VAL A 56 -11.90 -2.37 -13.04
CA VAL A 56 -11.31 -3.37 -12.15
C VAL A 56 -12.39 -3.98 -11.27
N THR A 57 -12.74 -5.24 -11.54
CA THR A 57 -13.67 -6.04 -10.73
C THR A 57 -12.94 -7.01 -9.80
N GLY A 58 -11.82 -7.54 -10.27
CA GLY A 58 -10.87 -8.34 -9.52
C GLY A 58 -9.46 -7.80 -9.63
N GLN A 59 -8.61 -8.23 -8.71
CA GLN A 59 -7.23 -7.80 -8.61
C GLN A 59 -6.46 -8.18 -9.90
N VAL A 60 -5.61 -7.28 -10.39
CA VAL A 60 -4.57 -7.65 -11.37
C VAL A 60 -3.41 -8.27 -10.60
N ARG A 61 -3.30 -9.60 -10.61
CA ARG A 61 -2.24 -10.34 -9.92
C ARG A 61 -1.04 -10.56 -10.82
N LEU A 62 0.10 -10.01 -10.43
CA LEU A 62 1.38 -10.15 -11.15
C LEU A 62 2.28 -11.21 -10.49
N TYR A 63 3.13 -11.84 -11.29
CA TYR A 63 4.03 -12.93 -10.89
C TYR A 63 5.49 -12.59 -11.26
N ASP A 64 6.40 -13.50 -10.92
CA ASP A 64 7.84 -13.32 -11.07
C ASP A 64 8.28 -12.72 -12.42
N GLY A 65 9.06 -11.65 -12.37
CA GLY A 65 9.65 -11.03 -13.55
C GLY A 65 8.66 -10.33 -14.49
N MET A 66 7.39 -10.18 -14.10
CA MET A 66 6.40 -9.46 -14.90
C MET A 66 6.54 -7.94 -14.77
N THR A 67 6.24 -7.24 -15.85
CA THR A 67 6.11 -5.78 -15.90
C THR A 67 4.69 -5.42 -16.33
N LEU A 68 4.01 -4.57 -15.56
CA LEU A 68 2.76 -3.92 -15.95
C LEU A 68 3.06 -2.46 -16.25
N ALA A 69 2.89 -2.05 -17.51
CA ALA A 69 3.24 -0.70 -17.97
C ALA A 69 2.05 -0.05 -18.69
N GLY A 70 1.72 1.19 -18.35
CA GLY A 70 0.70 1.98 -19.06
C GLY A 70 1.28 3.04 -19.99
N LYS A 71 0.48 4.09 -20.23
CA LYS A 71 0.81 5.29 -21.01
C LYS A 71 0.73 6.56 -20.14
N GLY A 72 1.27 6.46 -18.93
CA GLY A 72 1.25 7.51 -17.93
C GLY A 72 -0.18 7.83 -17.45
N PRO A 73 -0.54 9.11 -17.27
CA PRO A 73 -1.85 9.54 -16.79
C PRO A 73 -3.05 9.09 -17.63
N LYS A 74 -2.81 8.60 -18.86
CA LYS A 74 -3.87 8.20 -19.80
C LYS A 74 -4.31 6.75 -19.64
N THR A 75 -3.57 5.93 -18.91
CA THR A 75 -3.97 4.56 -18.56
C THR A 75 -4.46 4.54 -17.12
N ILE A 76 -5.75 4.26 -16.93
CA ILE A 76 -6.41 4.34 -15.62
C ILE A 76 -7.00 2.98 -15.26
N LEU A 77 -6.56 2.38 -14.17
CA LEU A 77 -7.18 1.21 -13.56
C LEU A 77 -8.15 1.69 -12.48
N ARG A 78 -9.46 1.66 -12.78
CA ARG A 78 -10.50 2.17 -11.89
C ARG A 78 -11.30 1.05 -11.23
N LYS A 79 -11.35 1.04 -9.90
CA LYS A 79 -12.15 0.08 -9.10
C LYS A 79 -13.65 0.22 -9.42
N SER A 80 -14.32 -0.92 -9.59
CA SER A 80 -15.78 -0.98 -9.71
C SER A 80 -16.48 -0.45 -8.46
N ASP A 81 -17.80 -0.25 -8.53
CA ASP A 81 -18.57 0.10 -7.34
C ASP A 81 -18.55 -1.03 -6.30
N GLY A 82 -18.68 -0.63 -5.04
CA GLY A 82 -18.69 -1.49 -3.86
C GLY A 82 -19.95 -2.34 -3.79
N ILE A 83 -19.79 -3.60 -3.39
CA ILE A 83 -20.86 -4.56 -3.13
C ILE A 83 -20.63 -5.15 -1.74
N LYS A 84 -21.70 -5.35 -0.97
CA LYS A 84 -21.65 -5.90 0.39
C LYS A 84 -22.83 -6.82 0.63
N THR A 85 -22.57 -7.93 1.31
CA THR A 85 -23.57 -8.85 1.88
C THR A 85 -23.07 -9.35 3.23
N ARG A 86 -23.96 -9.90 4.06
CA ARG A 86 -23.56 -10.71 5.22
C ARG A 86 -23.38 -12.17 4.82
N PHE A 87 -22.61 -12.90 5.62
CA PHE A 87 -22.59 -14.36 5.57
C PHE A 87 -23.49 -14.96 6.65
N THR A 88 -24.17 -16.06 6.34
CA THR A 88 -25.26 -16.65 7.15
C THR A 88 -24.81 -17.76 8.10
N ARG A 89 -23.58 -18.23 7.93
CA ARG A 89 -22.95 -19.28 8.74
C ARG A 89 -21.51 -18.89 8.99
N ASP A 90 -21.00 -19.24 10.16
CA ASP A 90 -19.60 -19.01 10.51
C ASP A 90 -18.69 -19.53 9.39
N ALA A 91 -17.69 -18.71 9.04
CA ALA A 91 -16.79 -18.96 7.93
C ALA A 91 -15.41 -19.21 8.53
N ASP A 92 -14.99 -20.47 8.55
CA ASP A 92 -13.89 -20.90 9.40
C ASP A 92 -12.52 -20.81 8.70
N THR A 93 -11.45 -20.74 9.49
CA THR A 93 -10.08 -20.80 8.97
C THR A 93 -9.92 -22.06 8.12
N GLY A 94 -9.36 -21.90 6.92
CA GLY A 94 -9.17 -23.05 6.03
C GLY A 94 -10.39 -23.41 5.17
N GLU A 95 -11.49 -22.66 5.23
CA GLU A 95 -12.57 -22.81 4.26
C GLU A 95 -12.26 -22.09 2.94
N LEU A 96 -12.85 -22.60 1.84
CA LEU A 96 -12.77 -22.02 0.49
C LEU A 96 -14.12 -21.47 0.02
N GLN A 97 -15.05 -21.24 0.94
CA GLN A 97 -16.39 -20.79 0.62
C GLN A 97 -17.00 -20.00 1.78
N ALA A 98 -18.05 -19.23 1.50
CA ALA A 98 -18.95 -18.69 2.50
C ALA A 98 -20.38 -18.66 1.94
N GLU A 99 -21.36 -19.00 2.77
CA GLU A 99 -22.78 -18.83 2.45
C GLU A 99 -23.22 -17.41 2.80
N VAL A 100 -23.83 -16.71 1.84
CA VAL A 100 -24.23 -15.30 1.98
C VAL A 100 -25.73 -15.11 1.93
N GLU A 101 -26.21 -14.00 2.51
CA GLU A 101 -27.63 -13.65 2.45
C GLU A 101 -28.08 -13.36 1.02
N ASP A 102 -27.31 -12.55 0.28
CA ASP A 102 -27.60 -12.17 -1.09
C ASP A 102 -26.30 -12.16 -1.94
N PRO A 103 -26.16 -13.08 -2.92
CA PRO A 103 -25.01 -13.09 -3.83
C PRO A 103 -25.12 -12.06 -4.96
N SER A 104 -26.21 -11.30 -5.04
CA SER A 104 -26.47 -10.38 -6.15
C SER A 104 -25.35 -9.35 -6.32
N GLY A 105 -24.91 -9.18 -7.57
CA GLY A 105 -23.84 -8.27 -7.94
C GLY A 105 -22.43 -8.87 -7.85
N PHE A 106 -22.22 -9.93 -7.07
CA PHE A 106 -20.95 -10.68 -7.13
C PHE A 106 -20.87 -11.52 -8.41
N GLU A 107 -19.65 -11.69 -8.94
CA GLU A 107 -19.39 -12.49 -10.13
C GLU A 107 -18.07 -13.26 -10.00
N PRO A 108 -17.91 -14.43 -10.65
CA PRO A 108 -16.62 -15.09 -10.76
C PRO A 108 -15.55 -14.16 -11.37
N GLY A 109 -14.35 -14.19 -10.79
CA GLY A 109 -13.24 -13.29 -11.10
C GLY A 109 -13.23 -12.01 -10.26
N MET A 110 -14.29 -11.71 -9.50
CA MET A 110 -14.33 -10.54 -8.61
C MET A 110 -13.43 -10.75 -7.40
N GLY A 111 -12.70 -9.70 -7.00
CA GLY A 111 -11.95 -9.69 -5.76
C GLY A 111 -12.88 -9.46 -4.58
N MET A 112 -12.59 -10.08 -3.44
CA MET A 112 -13.42 -9.97 -2.25
C MET A 112 -12.60 -9.82 -0.98
N GLN A 113 -13.27 -9.32 0.05
CA GLN A 113 -12.82 -9.31 1.43
C GLN A 113 -13.90 -9.94 2.32
N LEU A 114 -13.50 -10.71 3.33
CA LEU A 114 -14.35 -11.29 4.36
C LEU A 114 -13.78 -10.99 5.76
N TYR A 115 -14.67 -10.57 6.67
CA TYR A 115 -14.34 -10.28 8.07
C TYR A 115 -15.58 -10.36 8.97
N ASP A 116 -15.38 -10.45 10.28
CA ASP A 116 -16.34 -10.07 11.32
C ASP A 116 -15.82 -8.82 12.08
N GLU A 117 -16.64 -8.16 12.88
CA GLU A 117 -16.22 -6.90 13.53
C GLU A 117 -15.01 -7.06 14.47
N PRO A 118 -14.89 -8.11 15.30
CA PRO A 118 -13.70 -8.35 16.12
C PRO A 118 -12.41 -8.58 15.32
N GLN A 119 -12.50 -9.12 14.11
CA GLN A 119 -11.36 -9.48 13.27
C GLN A 119 -11.19 -8.57 12.04
N LYS A 120 -11.83 -7.42 12.07
CA LYS A 120 -11.62 -6.35 11.11
C LYS A 120 -10.23 -5.72 11.30
N TRP A 121 -9.60 -5.32 10.20
CA TRP A 121 -8.26 -4.74 10.12
C TRP A 121 -7.07 -5.69 10.35
N GLY A 122 -5.88 -5.14 10.12
CA GLY A 122 -4.62 -5.84 10.31
C GLY A 122 -4.51 -7.08 9.41
N PHE A 123 -3.85 -8.12 9.91
CA PHE A 123 -3.70 -9.38 9.18
C PHE A 123 -4.90 -10.32 9.34
N ASN A 124 -5.96 -9.90 10.04
CA ASN A 124 -7.08 -10.77 10.38
C ASN A 124 -8.13 -10.84 9.28
N GLU A 125 -8.24 -9.85 8.41
CA GLU A 125 -9.17 -9.87 7.27
C GLU A 125 -8.73 -10.89 6.21
N SER A 126 -9.69 -11.60 5.62
CA SER A 126 -9.45 -12.47 4.46
C SER A 126 -9.69 -11.71 3.18
N THR A 127 -8.84 -11.95 2.17
CA THR A 127 -9.02 -11.43 0.81
C THR A 127 -8.83 -12.56 -0.18
N ALA A 128 -9.71 -12.67 -1.17
CA ALA A 128 -9.61 -13.71 -2.19
C ALA A 128 -10.15 -13.24 -3.54
N THR A 129 -10.11 -14.13 -4.54
CA THR A 129 -10.87 -14.01 -5.79
C THR A 129 -12.01 -15.01 -5.78
N ILE A 130 -13.22 -14.58 -6.13
CA ILE A 130 -14.38 -15.46 -6.27
C ILE A 130 -14.17 -16.35 -7.49
N THR A 131 -14.13 -17.67 -7.31
CA THR A 131 -13.91 -18.64 -8.40
C THR A 131 -15.22 -19.17 -8.97
N ARG A 132 -16.26 -19.25 -8.14
CA ARG A 132 -17.58 -19.77 -8.52
C ARG A 132 -18.64 -19.26 -7.54
N ILE A 133 -19.88 -19.20 -8.01
CA ILE A 133 -21.07 -18.95 -7.20
C ILE A 133 -22.06 -20.09 -7.45
N ALA A 134 -22.65 -20.66 -6.40
CA ALA A 134 -23.74 -21.64 -6.51
C ALA A 134 -24.81 -21.38 -5.47
N GLY A 135 -26.00 -21.00 -5.93
CA GLY A 135 -27.03 -20.45 -5.04
C GLY A 135 -26.45 -19.26 -4.27
N ASN A 136 -26.53 -19.35 -2.95
CA ASN A 136 -26.02 -18.34 -2.03
C ASN A 136 -24.59 -18.59 -1.56
N THR A 137 -23.88 -19.57 -2.11
CA THR A 137 -22.51 -19.87 -1.69
C THR A 137 -21.50 -19.26 -2.68
N LEU A 138 -20.61 -18.43 -2.16
CA LEU A 138 -19.43 -17.93 -2.86
C LEU A 138 -18.26 -18.89 -2.62
N PHE A 139 -17.50 -19.21 -3.66
CA PHE A 139 -16.29 -20.05 -3.58
C PHE A 139 -15.06 -19.22 -3.93
N PHE A 140 -13.93 -19.50 -3.28
CA PHE A 140 -12.73 -18.65 -3.30
C PHE A 140 -11.51 -19.36 -3.90
N ASP A 141 -10.49 -18.59 -4.29
CA ASP A 141 -9.21 -19.10 -4.81
C ASP A 141 -8.20 -19.47 -3.72
N ARG A 142 -8.49 -19.13 -2.45
CA ARG A 142 -7.63 -19.40 -1.30
C ARG A 142 -8.43 -19.47 0.00
N HIS A 143 -7.79 -20.06 1.00
CA HIS A 143 -8.36 -20.27 2.32
C HIS A 143 -8.60 -18.96 3.09
N LEU A 144 -9.64 -18.98 3.91
CA LEU A 144 -9.88 -17.96 4.93
C LEU A 144 -8.81 -18.01 6.03
N GLU A 145 -8.47 -16.84 6.54
CA GLU A 145 -7.32 -16.60 7.43
C GLU A 145 -7.66 -16.82 8.91
N ARG A 146 -8.93 -16.76 9.27
CA ARG A 146 -9.43 -16.83 10.63
C ARG A 146 -10.82 -17.46 10.68
N ASP A 147 -11.25 -17.77 11.89
CA ASP A 147 -12.62 -18.21 12.18
C ASP A 147 -13.49 -16.95 12.35
N TYR A 148 -14.40 -16.71 11.42
CA TYR A 148 -15.27 -15.52 11.44
C TYR A 148 -16.68 -15.87 11.85
N ILE A 149 -17.22 -15.11 12.82
CA ILE A 149 -18.52 -15.37 13.40
C ILE A 149 -19.59 -14.55 12.66
N SER A 150 -20.61 -15.24 12.15
CA SER A 150 -21.69 -14.66 11.34
C SER A 150 -22.52 -13.64 12.11
N GLU A 151 -22.79 -13.94 13.38
CA GLU A 151 -23.55 -13.10 14.30
C GLU A 151 -22.79 -11.81 14.69
N ASP A 152 -21.45 -11.84 14.73
CA ASP A 152 -20.57 -10.72 15.11
C ASP A 152 -20.28 -9.75 13.95
N GLY A 153 -21.28 -9.51 13.11
CA GLY A 153 -21.17 -8.59 11.97
C GLY A 153 -20.47 -9.19 10.75
N GLY A 154 -20.50 -10.52 10.62
CA GLY A 154 -19.97 -11.26 9.48
C GLY A 154 -20.34 -10.63 8.13
N THR A 155 -19.32 -10.18 7.40
CA THR A 155 -19.45 -9.35 6.20
C THR A 155 -18.56 -9.87 5.08
N VAL A 156 -19.12 -9.88 3.86
CA VAL A 156 -18.37 -10.01 2.60
C VAL A 156 -18.55 -8.73 1.79
N THR A 157 -17.45 -8.19 1.27
CA THR A 157 -17.47 -7.11 0.29
C THR A 157 -16.65 -7.46 -0.95
N ASN A 158 -16.82 -6.72 -2.03
CA ASN A 158 -15.90 -6.78 -3.18
C ASN A 158 -14.69 -5.83 -3.03
N ALA A 159 -14.37 -5.38 -1.82
CA ALA A 159 -13.16 -4.60 -1.57
C ALA A 159 -11.94 -5.47 -1.80
N CYS A 160 -10.97 -4.97 -2.58
CA CYS A 160 -9.76 -5.68 -2.91
C CYS A 160 -8.71 -4.70 -3.45
N SER A 161 -7.45 -5.14 -3.51
CA SER A 161 -6.38 -4.40 -4.17
C SER A 161 -6.62 -4.28 -5.67
N ILE A 162 -6.24 -3.15 -6.29
CA ILE A 162 -6.38 -3.01 -7.74
C ILE A 162 -5.27 -3.76 -8.47
N ILE A 163 -4.03 -3.61 -8.01
CA ILE A 163 -2.89 -4.43 -8.42
C ILE A 163 -2.35 -5.17 -7.20
N GLU A 164 -2.04 -6.45 -7.37
CA GLU A 164 -1.42 -7.23 -6.31
C GLU A 164 -0.21 -8.05 -6.79
N VAL A 165 0.78 -8.20 -5.90
CA VAL A 165 1.96 -9.04 -6.08
C VAL A 165 2.10 -9.90 -4.82
N LEU A 166 1.84 -11.20 -4.95
CA LEU A 166 1.83 -12.11 -3.82
C LEU A 166 2.92 -13.17 -4.04
N GLU A 167 3.83 -13.30 -3.07
CA GLU A 167 4.88 -14.32 -3.08
C GLU A 167 5.72 -14.31 -4.38
N ALA A 168 6.00 -13.12 -4.92
CA ALA A 168 6.67 -12.95 -6.20
C ALA A 168 7.81 -11.92 -6.16
N ARG A 169 8.70 -11.99 -7.16
CA ARG A 169 9.92 -11.18 -7.23
C ARG A 169 10.14 -10.52 -8.58
N ASN A 170 10.96 -9.47 -8.59
CA ASN A 170 11.38 -8.77 -9.80
C ASN A 170 10.20 -8.19 -10.63
N VAL A 171 9.10 -7.84 -9.97
CA VAL A 171 7.93 -7.24 -10.60
C VAL A 171 8.13 -5.75 -10.80
N ARG A 172 7.65 -5.22 -11.93
CA ARG A 172 7.66 -3.79 -12.24
C ARG A 172 6.25 -3.28 -12.52
N ILE A 173 5.86 -2.16 -11.91
CA ILE A 173 4.59 -1.48 -12.16
C ILE A 173 4.91 -0.04 -12.51
N MET A 174 4.49 0.43 -13.67
CA MET A 174 4.87 1.78 -14.11
C MET A 174 3.90 2.47 -15.07
N ASP A 175 4.02 3.80 -15.12
CA ASP A 175 3.37 4.66 -16.10
C ASP A 175 1.84 4.51 -16.15
N LEU A 176 1.16 4.55 -15.01
CA LEU A 176 -0.30 4.39 -14.94
C LEU A 176 -0.94 5.09 -13.74
N VAL A 177 -2.27 5.20 -13.78
CA VAL A 177 -3.10 5.69 -12.68
C VAL A 177 -3.91 4.54 -12.10
N VAL A 178 -3.94 4.45 -10.77
CA VAL A 178 -4.83 3.60 -9.99
C VAL A 178 -5.89 4.49 -9.34
N ASP A 179 -7.13 4.33 -9.74
CA ASP A 179 -8.28 5.07 -9.23
C ASP A 179 -9.15 4.17 -8.34
N GLY A 180 -9.10 4.43 -7.04
CA GLY A 180 -9.71 3.61 -6.02
C GLY A 180 -11.23 3.66 -5.93
N ASN A 181 -11.88 4.64 -6.57
CA ASN A 181 -13.34 4.84 -6.47
C ASN A 181 -13.84 4.78 -5.00
N GLY A 182 -13.08 5.37 -4.07
CA GLY A 182 -13.18 5.11 -2.64
C GLY A 182 -14.51 5.53 -2.02
N ASP A 183 -15.08 6.64 -2.49
CA ASP A 183 -16.40 7.15 -2.04
C ASP A 183 -17.55 6.17 -2.32
N ARG A 184 -17.33 5.18 -3.19
CA ARG A 184 -18.31 4.16 -3.57
C ARG A 184 -17.84 2.74 -3.23
N ASN A 185 -16.80 2.59 -2.43
CA ASN A 185 -16.28 1.29 -1.98
C ASN A 185 -16.27 1.21 -0.45
N TYR A 186 -16.05 0.00 0.06
CA TYR A 186 -15.94 -0.26 1.50
C TYR A 186 -14.48 -0.21 1.94
N PRO A 187 -14.20 0.14 3.21
CA PRO A 187 -12.84 0.22 3.70
C PRO A 187 -12.18 -1.16 3.79
N ILE A 188 -10.88 -1.22 3.50
CA ILE A 188 -10.06 -2.42 3.62
C ILE A 188 -8.71 -2.11 4.29
N GLY A 189 -8.22 -3.02 5.13
CA GLY A 189 -6.99 -2.84 5.89
C GLY A 189 -5.71 -2.91 5.06
N GLY A 190 -4.78 -1.99 5.35
CA GLY A 190 -3.46 -1.90 4.72
C GLY A 190 -2.56 -3.11 4.86
N CYS A 191 -2.78 -3.97 5.85
CA CYS A 191 -1.99 -5.19 6.05
C CYS A 191 -2.42 -6.34 5.13
N ARG A 192 -3.54 -6.19 4.40
CA ARG A 192 -4.09 -7.20 3.49
C ARG A 192 -4.40 -6.64 2.09
N ALA A 193 -4.47 -5.32 1.93
CA ALA A 193 -4.71 -4.70 0.64
C ALA A 193 -4.12 -3.29 0.54
N GLY A 194 -4.22 -2.73 -0.66
CA GLY A 194 -3.96 -1.34 -0.99
C GLY A 194 -4.35 -1.08 -2.43
N GLY A 195 -4.34 0.18 -2.87
CA GLY A 195 -4.44 0.48 -4.31
C GLY A 195 -3.43 -0.34 -5.12
N ILE A 196 -2.21 -0.44 -4.60
CA ILE A 196 -1.22 -1.45 -4.99
C ILE A 196 -0.75 -2.19 -3.75
N TYR A 197 -0.77 -3.53 -3.79
CA TYR A 197 -0.43 -4.37 -2.65
C TYR A 197 0.65 -5.40 -2.97
N LEU A 198 1.66 -5.50 -2.11
CA LEU A 198 2.72 -6.49 -2.21
C LEU A 198 2.82 -7.30 -0.92
N TYR A 199 2.86 -8.62 -1.02
CA TYR A 199 2.98 -9.49 0.15
C TYR A 199 4.00 -10.59 -0.09
N LYS A 200 4.94 -10.78 0.84
CA LYS A 200 6.01 -11.78 0.69
C LYS A 200 6.78 -11.64 -0.62
N ALA A 201 6.94 -10.39 -1.08
CA ALA A 201 7.53 -10.05 -2.36
C ALA A 201 8.98 -9.55 -2.24
N GLY A 202 9.74 -9.56 -3.34
CA GLY A 202 11.13 -9.11 -3.30
C GLY A 202 11.65 -8.48 -4.60
N SER A 203 12.51 -7.47 -4.51
CA SER A 203 13.13 -6.82 -5.68
C SER A 203 12.12 -6.19 -6.65
N CYS A 204 10.98 -5.73 -6.15
CA CYS A 204 9.93 -5.13 -6.98
C CYS A 204 10.09 -3.61 -7.08
N ARG A 205 9.62 -3.02 -8.20
CA ARG A 205 9.73 -1.59 -8.48
C ARG A 205 8.39 -1.01 -8.91
N ILE A 206 8.02 0.11 -8.29
CA ILE A 206 6.84 0.91 -8.66
C ILE A 206 7.36 2.29 -9.04
N ARG A 207 7.11 2.73 -10.27
CA ARG A 207 7.64 4.00 -10.78
C ARG A 207 6.63 4.76 -11.62
N ASP A 208 6.57 6.08 -11.47
CA ASP A 208 5.74 6.93 -12.34
C ASP A 208 4.25 6.54 -12.27
N VAL A 209 3.78 6.25 -11.05
CA VAL A 209 2.39 5.82 -10.76
C VAL A 209 1.67 6.85 -9.90
N GLU A 210 0.42 7.14 -10.26
CA GLU A 210 -0.53 7.85 -9.41
C GLU A 210 -1.50 6.84 -8.77
N VAL A 211 -1.67 6.88 -7.45
CA VAL A 211 -2.76 6.20 -6.75
C VAL A 211 -3.65 7.25 -6.12
N ARG A 212 -4.95 7.21 -6.40
CA ARG A 212 -5.89 8.19 -5.83
C ARG A 212 -7.16 7.57 -5.30
N GLY A 213 -7.69 8.16 -4.23
CA GLY A 213 -9.05 7.88 -3.76
C GLY A 213 -9.32 6.42 -3.43
N PHE A 214 -8.34 5.69 -2.88
CA PHE A 214 -8.54 4.31 -2.43
C PHE A 214 -9.13 4.28 -1.02
N HIS A 215 -10.12 3.42 -0.77
CA HIS A 215 -10.75 3.28 0.54
C HIS A 215 -9.90 2.37 1.46
N GLY A 216 -8.69 2.80 1.73
CA GLY A 216 -7.66 2.07 2.46
C GLY A 216 -6.32 2.73 2.21
N ASP A 217 -5.23 1.97 2.31
CA ASP A 217 -3.90 2.49 2.02
C ASP A 217 -3.62 2.56 0.52
N GLY A 218 -2.88 3.58 0.08
CA GLY A 218 -2.57 3.76 -1.34
C GLY A 218 -1.65 2.68 -1.90
N ILE A 219 -0.42 2.59 -1.38
CA ILE A 219 0.52 1.52 -1.72
C ILE A 219 1.01 0.87 -0.44
N SER A 220 0.75 -0.42 -0.29
CA SER A 220 1.15 -1.19 0.89
C SER A 220 2.02 -2.38 0.50
N TRP A 221 3.06 -2.65 1.29
CA TRP A 221 3.89 -3.82 1.11
C TRP A 221 4.27 -4.45 2.44
N GLN A 222 4.03 -5.76 2.57
CA GLN A 222 4.08 -6.48 3.82
C GLN A 222 4.97 -7.73 3.71
N ILE A 223 5.91 -7.92 4.64
CA ILE A 223 6.88 -9.03 4.64
C ILE A 223 7.71 -9.05 3.35
N THR A 224 8.45 -7.99 3.05
CA THR A 224 9.15 -7.88 1.75
C THR A 224 10.64 -7.58 1.88
N GLU A 225 11.36 -7.61 0.76
CA GLU A 225 12.72 -7.10 0.69
C GLU A 225 12.99 -6.35 -0.61
N ASP A 226 13.82 -5.30 -0.56
CA ASP A 226 14.29 -4.57 -1.75
C ASP A 226 13.13 -4.02 -2.62
N ILE A 227 12.11 -3.45 -1.97
CA ILE A 227 11.00 -2.77 -2.65
C ILE A 227 11.37 -1.32 -2.95
N GLU A 228 11.24 -0.92 -4.21
CA GLU A 228 11.48 0.45 -4.63
C GLU A 228 10.18 1.13 -5.08
N VAL A 229 9.91 2.32 -4.54
CA VAL A 229 8.81 3.22 -4.96
C VAL A 229 9.43 4.56 -5.34
N ARG A 230 9.32 4.97 -6.61
CA ARG A 230 9.93 6.23 -7.08
C ARG A 230 9.02 7.05 -7.96
N ASN A 231 9.07 8.37 -7.82
CA ASN A 231 8.28 9.30 -8.63
C ASN A 231 6.79 8.94 -8.65
N CYS A 232 6.25 8.54 -7.50
CA CYS A 232 4.84 8.18 -7.36
C CYS A 232 4.06 9.26 -6.62
N THR A 233 2.79 9.42 -6.98
CA THR A 233 1.85 10.29 -6.25
C THR A 233 0.79 9.43 -5.58
N VAL A 234 0.54 9.64 -4.30
CA VAL A 234 -0.57 9.01 -3.57
C VAL A 234 -1.43 10.10 -2.91
N THR A 235 -2.68 10.22 -3.34
CA THR A 235 -3.56 11.31 -2.90
C THR A 235 -4.98 10.87 -2.54
N GLY A 236 -5.52 11.43 -1.46
CA GLY A 236 -6.94 11.28 -1.14
C GLY A 236 -7.37 9.86 -0.78
N CYS A 237 -6.42 8.96 -0.45
CA CYS A 237 -6.77 7.65 0.09
C CYS A 237 -7.25 7.81 1.54
N THR A 238 -8.24 7.01 1.97
CA THR A 238 -8.78 7.13 3.33
C THR A 238 -7.82 6.62 4.41
N GLY A 239 -6.91 5.73 4.03
CA GLY A 239 -5.83 5.23 4.87
C GLY A 239 -4.54 6.06 4.76
N SER A 240 -3.40 5.39 4.84
CA SER A 240 -2.08 5.99 4.67
C SER A 240 -1.66 6.05 3.20
N GLY A 241 -0.79 6.99 2.85
CA GLY A 241 -0.26 7.09 1.49
C GLY A 241 0.59 5.86 1.12
N LEU A 242 1.71 5.68 1.82
CA LEU A 242 2.56 4.50 1.70
C LEU A 242 2.61 3.74 3.02
N HIS A 243 2.57 2.41 2.95
CA HIS A 243 2.60 1.52 4.11
C HIS A 243 3.61 0.38 3.93
N PRO A 244 4.93 0.65 4.13
CA PRO A 244 5.90 -0.40 4.38
C PRO A 244 5.59 -1.11 5.71
N GLY A 245 5.38 -2.42 5.66
CA GLY A 245 4.98 -3.21 6.82
C GLY A 245 5.38 -4.69 6.75
N ALA A 246 4.80 -5.49 7.63
CA ALA A 246 5.53 -6.24 8.66
C ALA A 246 6.81 -6.94 8.18
N GLY A 247 7.97 -6.43 8.59
CA GLY A 247 9.26 -7.05 8.35
C GLY A 247 9.93 -6.69 7.03
N SER A 248 9.47 -5.63 6.37
CA SER A 248 10.07 -5.17 5.12
C SER A 248 11.47 -4.58 5.32
N VAL A 249 12.46 -5.05 4.58
CA VAL A 249 13.85 -4.57 4.69
C VAL A 249 14.34 -3.91 3.41
N ARG A 250 15.20 -2.89 3.55
CA ARG A 250 15.86 -2.22 2.41
C ARG A 250 14.88 -1.61 1.40
N SER A 251 13.74 -1.10 1.87
CA SER A 251 12.84 -0.33 1.00
C SER A 251 13.49 0.98 0.58
N VAL A 252 13.29 1.37 -0.67
CA VAL A 252 13.74 2.66 -1.21
C VAL A 252 12.54 3.45 -1.68
N VAL A 253 12.25 4.57 -1.04
CA VAL A 253 11.17 5.48 -1.40
C VAL A 253 11.76 6.82 -1.75
N ALA A 254 11.64 7.26 -3.00
CA ALA A 254 12.23 8.53 -3.40
C ALA A 254 11.40 9.33 -4.40
N ASP A 255 11.46 10.64 -4.26
CA ASP A 255 10.84 11.59 -5.19
C ASP A 255 9.30 11.41 -5.27
N CYS A 256 8.67 10.96 -4.17
CA CYS A 256 7.23 10.70 -4.10
C CYS A 256 6.44 11.86 -3.47
N THR A 257 5.18 12.04 -3.87
CA THR A 257 4.24 12.99 -3.26
C THR A 257 3.10 12.23 -2.57
N LEU A 258 2.94 12.44 -1.26
CA LEU A 258 1.97 11.75 -0.39
C LEU A 258 1.10 12.81 0.28
N GLU A 259 -0.07 13.08 -0.27
CA GLU A 259 -0.87 14.24 0.13
C GLU A 259 -2.35 13.97 0.36
N ARG A 260 -2.93 14.66 1.34
CA ARG A 260 -4.37 14.60 1.65
C ARG A 260 -4.89 13.18 1.86
N ASN A 261 -4.05 12.27 2.35
CA ASN A 261 -4.50 10.94 2.78
C ASN A 261 -5.09 11.03 4.19
N GLY A 262 -6.06 10.16 4.51
CA GLY A 262 -6.82 10.24 5.76
C GLY A 262 -5.99 9.94 7.01
N LEU A 263 -4.92 9.15 6.89
CA LEU A 263 -4.01 8.83 7.98
C LEU A 263 -2.63 9.47 7.77
N ALA A 264 -1.56 8.68 7.77
CA ALA A 264 -0.21 9.18 7.61
C ALA A 264 0.16 9.31 6.13
N GLY A 265 1.05 10.25 5.79
CA GLY A 265 1.69 10.25 4.46
C GLY A 265 2.46 8.94 4.25
N LEU A 266 3.37 8.64 5.19
CA LEU A 266 4.16 7.41 5.23
C LEU A 266 3.98 6.72 6.58
N PHE A 267 3.37 5.53 6.58
CA PHE A 267 3.18 4.70 7.76
C PHE A 267 4.19 3.57 7.78
N ILE A 268 5.28 3.77 8.53
CA ILE A 268 6.29 2.75 8.78
C ILE A 268 5.78 1.88 9.93
N CYS A 269 5.40 0.66 9.61
CA CYS A 269 4.57 -0.15 10.49
C CYS A 269 5.39 -0.97 11.48
N TRP A 270 5.80 -2.17 11.10
CA TRP A 270 6.41 -3.13 12.01
C TRP A 270 7.68 -3.69 11.37
N ARG A 271 8.83 -3.51 12.03
CA ARG A 271 10.13 -4.07 11.66
C ARG A 271 10.57 -3.63 10.26
N VAL A 272 10.33 -2.38 9.90
CA VAL A 272 10.89 -1.80 8.68
C VAL A 272 12.31 -1.32 8.96
N ARG A 273 13.30 -1.89 8.27
CA ARG A 273 14.71 -1.68 8.62
C ARG A 273 15.58 -1.45 7.40
N HIS A 274 16.62 -0.63 7.60
CA HIS A 274 17.64 -0.35 6.58
C HIS A 274 17.05 0.25 5.29
N GLY A 275 15.91 0.93 5.39
CA GLY A 275 15.29 1.62 4.26
C GLY A 275 15.83 3.03 4.06
N GLU A 276 15.64 3.55 2.85
CA GLU A 276 16.00 4.90 2.42
C GLU A 276 14.76 5.64 1.94
N PHE A 277 14.46 6.78 2.56
CA PHE A 277 13.30 7.61 2.27
C PHE A 277 13.80 9.01 1.95
N SER A 278 13.87 9.37 0.66
CA SER A 278 14.52 10.61 0.23
C SER A 278 13.71 11.49 -0.71
N ARG A 279 13.78 12.81 -0.56
CA ARG A 279 13.13 13.79 -1.46
C ARG A 279 11.63 13.55 -1.64
N ASN A 280 10.95 13.08 -0.59
CA ASN A 280 9.51 12.90 -0.61
C ASN A 280 8.81 14.14 -0.05
N ARG A 281 7.60 14.41 -0.54
CA ARG A 281 6.71 15.44 0.00
C ARG A 281 5.52 14.77 0.69
N MET A 282 5.39 14.95 2.00
CA MET A 282 4.27 14.46 2.80
C MET A 282 3.45 15.63 3.34
N CYS A 283 2.36 15.98 2.65
CA CYS A 283 1.64 17.23 2.88
C CYS A 283 0.15 17.06 3.18
N GLY A 284 -0.35 17.73 4.22
CA GLY A 284 -1.80 17.83 4.46
C GLY A 284 -2.49 16.49 4.70
N ASN A 285 -1.76 15.48 5.20
CA ASN A 285 -2.35 14.20 5.58
C ASN A 285 -3.09 14.34 6.92
N GLY A 286 -4.13 13.52 7.13
CA GLY A 286 -5.06 13.66 8.24
C GLY A 286 -4.44 13.43 9.63
N SER A 287 -3.35 12.66 9.73
CA SER A 287 -2.62 12.49 11.00
C SER A 287 -1.20 13.06 10.95
N CYS A 288 -0.20 12.29 10.52
CA CYS A 288 1.19 12.73 10.51
C CYS A 288 1.81 12.60 9.13
N GLY A 289 2.90 13.32 8.90
CA GLY A 289 3.68 13.12 7.68
C GLY A 289 4.30 11.71 7.66
N ILE A 290 4.99 11.37 8.74
CA ILE A 290 5.63 10.06 8.92
C ILE A 290 5.28 9.49 10.29
N SER A 291 4.76 8.26 10.34
CA SER A 291 4.59 7.49 11.56
C SER A 291 5.60 6.35 11.62
N ILE A 292 6.37 6.23 12.69
CA ILE A 292 7.40 5.21 12.87
C ILE A 292 7.35 4.63 14.29
N GLY A 293 7.64 3.33 14.48
CA GLY A 293 7.51 2.70 15.78
C GLY A 293 8.14 1.32 15.88
N HIS A 294 7.32 0.28 15.77
CA HIS A 294 7.64 -1.07 16.25
C HIS A 294 8.84 -1.70 15.52
N LYS A 295 10.04 -1.65 16.13
CA LYS A 295 11.32 -2.17 15.59
C LYS A 295 11.70 -1.55 14.25
N ASP A 296 11.20 -0.34 14.00
CA ASP A 296 11.49 0.41 12.79
C ASP A 296 12.82 1.14 12.96
N SER A 297 13.92 0.44 12.68
CA SER A 297 15.27 0.84 13.08
C SER A 297 16.25 0.94 11.92
N TYR A 298 17.25 1.81 12.08
CA TYR A 298 18.36 1.99 11.14
C TYR A 298 17.93 2.39 9.73
N ASN A 299 16.86 3.16 9.63
CA ASN A 299 16.40 3.77 8.39
C ASN A 299 17.05 5.15 8.19
N LEU A 300 17.15 5.57 6.93
CA LEU A 300 17.68 6.86 6.52
C LEU A 300 16.57 7.71 5.88
N PHE A 301 16.30 8.87 6.45
CA PHE A 301 15.36 9.87 5.95
C PHE A 301 16.14 11.10 5.52
N THR A 302 16.05 11.50 4.25
CA THR A 302 16.92 12.54 3.71
C THR A 302 16.22 13.50 2.76
N ASP A 303 16.36 14.80 2.99
CA ASP A 303 15.83 15.85 2.10
C ASP A 303 14.30 15.75 1.86
N ASN A 304 13.52 15.25 2.83
CA ASN A 304 12.05 15.19 2.73
C ASN A 304 11.41 16.52 3.18
N VAL A 305 10.23 16.83 2.61
CA VAL A 305 9.38 17.96 3.02
C VAL A 305 8.12 17.40 3.68
N ILE A 306 7.90 17.76 4.93
CA ILE A 306 6.84 17.23 5.78
C ILE A 306 6.03 18.39 6.35
N SER A 307 4.87 18.66 5.74
CA SER A 307 4.15 19.90 6.04
C SER A 307 2.65 19.77 6.17
N GLU A 308 2.06 20.69 6.93
CA GLU A 308 0.61 20.89 7.02
C GLU A 308 -0.21 19.66 7.49
N ASN A 309 0.44 18.64 8.06
CA ASN A 309 -0.24 17.41 8.49
C ASN A 309 -1.05 17.64 9.77
N GLY A 310 -2.09 16.83 9.94
CA GLY A 310 -3.17 17.05 10.90
C GLY A 310 -2.83 16.93 12.38
N ASN A 311 -1.67 16.39 12.76
CA ASN A 311 -1.22 16.21 14.15
C ASN A 311 0.25 16.59 14.36
N SER A 312 1.15 15.93 13.62
CA SER A 312 2.60 16.11 13.74
C SER A 312 3.32 15.87 12.42
N GLY A 313 4.54 16.41 12.26
CA GLY A 313 5.38 16.07 11.12
C GLY A 313 5.84 14.63 11.18
N ILE A 314 6.60 14.30 12.23
CA ILE A 314 7.12 12.96 12.49
C ILE A 314 6.62 12.47 13.85
N GLN A 315 6.01 11.29 13.85
CA GLN A 315 5.52 10.63 15.06
C GLN A 315 6.30 9.34 15.34
N PHE A 316 6.97 9.28 16.49
CA PHE A 316 7.47 8.04 17.08
C PHE A 316 6.42 7.44 18.01
N ARG A 317 5.89 6.28 17.64
CA ARG A 317 4.81 5.59 18.37
C ARG A 317 5.28 5.06 19.75
N GLY A 318 4.31 4.86 20.63
CA GLY A 318 4.52 4.41 22.01
C GLY A 318 4.91 2.94 22.09
N GLU A 319 6.20 2.66 21.97
CA GLU A 319 6.77 1.32 22.06
C GLU A 319 7.63 1.12 23.32
N LYS A 320 7.79 -0.13 23.74
CA LYS A 320 8.73 -0.51 24.81
C LYS A 320 10.17 -0.52 24.26
N GLN A 321 11.17 -0.38 25.12
CA GLN A 321 12.58 -0.22 24.72
C GLN A 321 13.06 -1.27 23.69
N GLY A 322 12.79 -2.55 23.91
CA GLY A 322 13.18 -3.64 23.00
C GLY A 322 12.41 -3.70 21.66
N ASN A 323 11.34 -2.92 21.54
CA ASN A 323 10.49 -2.85 20.35
C ASN A 323 10.48 -1.45 19.72
N SER A 324 11.26 -0.50 20.23
CA SER A 324 11.15 0.89 19.78
C SER A 324 11.89 1.15 18.47
N SER A 325 11.57 2.29 17.85
CA SER A 325 12.21 2.79 16.65
C SER A 325 13.55 3.42 17.02
N ASN A 326 14.64 2.72 16.71
CA ASN A 326 15.97 3.05 17.20
C ASN A 326 16.99 3.27 16.08
N GLY A 327 17.95 4.17 16.29
CA GLY A 327 19.11 4.29 15.41
C GLY A 327 18.82 4.84 14.02
N ASN A 328 17.69 5.52 13.81
CA ASN A 328 17.38 6.11 12.51
C ASN A 328 18.11 7.44 12.33
N ARG A 329 18.38 7.80 11.07
CA ARG A 329 19.07 9.03 10.70
C ARG A 329 18.16 9.93 9.88
N TRP A 330 18.05 11.18 10.28
CA TRP A 330 17.19 12.18 9.68
C TRP A 330 18.06 13.35 9.22
N LEU A 331 18.25 13.50 7.92
CA LEU A 331 19.20 14.45 7.35
C LEU A 331 18.47 15.49 6.50
N ARG A 332 18.65 16.77 6.81
CA ARG A 332 18.19 17.89 5.95
C ARG A 332 16.71 17.86 5.57
N ASN A 333 15.86 17.31 6.43
CA ASN A 333 14.42 17.35 6.21
C ASN A 333 13.86 18.71 6.62
N VAL A 334 12.78 19.13 5.96
CA VAL A 334 11.98 20.31 6.30
C VAL A 334 10.68 19.82 6.94
N ILE A 335 10.40 20.29 8.16
CA ILE A 335 9.24 19.89 8.95
C ILE A 335 8.51 21.16 9.40
N GLU A 336 7.42 21.49 8.73
CA GLU A 336 6.80 22.80 8.87
C GLU A 336 5.26 22.77 8.98
N ASP A 337 4.70 23.67 9.79
CA ASP A 337 3.26 23.95 9.84
C ASP A 337 2.34 22.75 10.13
N ASN A 338 2.84 21.73 10.82
CA ASN A 338 2.03 20.59 11.25
C ASN A 338 1.25 20.91 12.53
N GLY A 339 0.00 20.47 12.64
CA GLY A 339 -0.83 20.63 13.84
C GLY A 339 -2.28 20.21 13.58
N SER A 340 -2.96 19.53 14.50
CA SER A 340 -2.98 19.57 15.96
C SER A 340 -2.97 18.20 16.66
N PHE A 341 -2.10 17.98 17.65
CA PHE A 341 -2.54 17.26 18.86
C PHE A 341 -3.05 18.32 19.83
N GLU A 342 -4.34 18.61 19.66
CA GLU A 342 -5.12 19.73 20.25
C GLU A 342 -4.25 20.93 20.62
N GLU A 343 -3.66 21.42 19.54
CA GLU A 343 -2.92 22.64 19.35
C GLU A 343 -1.66 22.85 20.17
N GLY A 344 -1.04 21.78 20.64
CA GLY A 344 0.40 21.73 20.85
C GLY A 344 1.21 21.36 19.60
N GLY A 345 0.63 21.48 18.39
CA GLY A 345 1.11 20.95 17.10
C GLY A 345 2.62 20.78 16.96
N PHE A 346 3.04 19.59 16.55
CA PHE A 346 4.41 19.11 16.76
C PHE A 346 5.17 18.90 15.46
N GLY A 347 6.38 19.43 15.34
CA GLY A 347 7.30 19.00 14.28
C GLY A 347 7.68 17.54 14.46
N ILE A 348 8.25 17.21 15.62
CA ILE A 348 8.57 15.85 16.05
C ILE A 348 7.86 15.53 17.36
N TYR A 349 7.15 14.42 17.41
CA TYR A 349 6.45 13.93 18.59
C TYR A 349 6.85 12.48 18.91
N ALA A 350 7.49 12.25 20.05
CA ALA A 350 7.97 10.93 20.45
C ALA A 350 7.53 10.54 21.86
N ILE A 351 6.65 9.54 21.99
CA ILE A 351 6.06 9.11 23.28
C ILE A 351 6.64 7.80 23.84
N GLY A 352 7.24 6.97 22.98
CA GLY A 352 7.77 5.66 23.36
C GLY A 352 9.23 5.69 23.81
N ALA A 353 9.77 4.51 24.09
CA ALA A 353 11.18 4.34 24.48
C ALA A 353 12.14 4.32 23.27
N ALA A 354 11.87 5.15 22.26
CA ALA A 354 12.72 5.31 21.08
C ALA A 354 14.10 5.84 21.50
N ALA A 355 15.15 5.27 20.91
CA ALA A 355 16.52 5.55 21.29
C ALA A 355 17.44 5.84 20.10
N ASP A 356 18.48 6.65 20.33
CA ASP A 356 19.62 6.81 19.43
C ASP A 356 19.26 7.32 18.02
N ASN A 357 18.19 8.11 17.89
CA ASN A 357 17.83 8.73 16.61
C ASN A 357 18.59 10.05 16.41
N VAL A 358 19.20 10.22 15.23
CA VAL A 358 20.10 11.34 14.95
C VAL A 358 19.50 12.25 13.89
N PHE A 359 19.36 13.53 14.20
CA PHE A 359 18.80 14.57 13.36
C PHE A 359 19.89 15.59 13.00
N ILE A 360 20.29 15.67 11.74
CA ILE A 360 21.36 16.58 11.27
C ILE A 360 20.83 17.51 10.19
N GLY A 361 20.93 18.83 10.42
CA GLY A 361 20.58 19.88 9.47
C GLY A 361 19.09 19.94 9.11
N ASN A 362 18.21 19.40 9.95
CA ASN A 362 16.76 19.47 9.73
C ASN A 362 16.24 20.85 10.11
N ARG A 363 15.32 21.40 9.31
CA ARG A 363 14.59 22.63 9.64
C ARG A 363 13.24 22.26 10.21
N ILE A 364 12.96 22.71 11.43
CA ILE A 364 11.71 22.43 12.15
C ILE A 364 11.13 23.77 12.61
N GLU A 365 10.09 24.25 11.94
CA GLU A 365 9.58 25.60 12.17
C GLU A 365 8.07 25.74 11.93
N ASP A 366 7.49 26.76 12.53
CA ASP A 366 6.19 27.29 12.10
C ASP A 366 6.49 28.50 11.21
N THR A 367 5.92 28.54 10.00
CA THR A 367 6.21 29.60 9.01
C THR A 367 5.35 30.85 9.25
N GLY A 368 4.71 30.96 10.41
CA GLY A 368 3.77 32.03 10.78
C GLY A 368 2.30 31.60 10.70
N THR A 369 2.04 30.30 10.48
CA THR A 369 0.67 29.75 10.44
C THR A 369 0.08 29.57 11.84
N GLY A 370 0.91 29.45 12.87
CA GLY A 370 0.52 29.15 14.25
C GLY A 370 0.05 27.71 14.46
N ARG A 371 0.19 26.83 13.46
CA ARG A 371 -0.24 25.42 13.53
C ARG A 371 0.74 24.58 14.34
N GLN A 372 2.04 24.87 14.23
CA GLN A 372 3.12 24.08 14.84
C GLN A 372 3.71 24.81 16.06
N LYS A 373 3.04 24.73 17.21
CA LYS A 373 3.48 25.43 18.44
C LYS A 373 4.71 24.80 19.10
N THR A 374 5.02 23.54 18.79
CA THR A 374 6.14 22.80 19.38
C THR A 374 7.03 22.22 18.28
N ALA A 375 8.31 22.59 18.26
CA ALA A 375 9.25 21.98 17.31
C ALA A 375 9.47 20.49 17.62
N VAL A 376 9.81 20.16 18.87
CA VAL A 376 10.12 18.80 19.30
C VAL A 376 9.53 18.56 20.68
N TRP A 377 8.82 17.44 20.82
CA TRP A 377 8.36 16.91 22.10
C TRP A 377 8.85 15.47 22.29
N LEU A 378 9.53 15.22 23.40
CA LEU A 378 10.09 13.93 23.76
C LEU A 378 9.53 13.49 25.12
N GLY A 379 8.94 12.30 25.16
CA GLY A 379 8.49 11.67 26.39
C GLY A 379 9.65 11.18 27.25
N GLU A 380 9.39 10.94 28.54
CA GLU A 380 10.42 10.60 29.54
C GLU A 380 11.27 9.36 29.20
N ALA A 381 10.71 8.42 28.44
CA ALA A 381 11.39 7.19 28.04
C ALA A 381 12.27 7.35 26.79
N VAL A 382 12.17 8.47 26.08
CA VAL A 382 13.01 8.76 24.90
C VAL A 382 14.43 9.06 25.35
N SER A 383 15.43 8.49 24.67
CA SER A 383 16.83 8.66 25.05
C SER A 383 17.76 8.71 23.84
N GLY A 384 18.95 9.30 23.98
CA GLY A 384 19.97 9.29 22.92
C GLY A 384 19.60 10.05 21.63
N PHE A 385 18.52 10.81 21.62
CA PHE A 385 18.19 11.66 20.47
C PHE A 385 19.21 12.80 20.38
N THR A 386 19.77 13.01 19.19
CA THR A 386 20.75 14.06 18.93
C THR A 386 20.25 14.98 17.83
N PHE A 387 20.35 16.29 18.04
CA PHE A 387 19.95 17.34 17.10
C PHE A 387 21.18 18.21 16.79
N GLU A 388 21.63 18.21 15.54
CA GLU A 388 22.83 18.90 15.03
C GLU A 388 22.50 19.88 13.91
#